data_AF-A0A9D2JTR9-F1
#
_entry.id   AF-A0A9D2JTR9-F1
#
_cell.length_a   1.000
_cell.length_b   1.000
_cell.length_c   1.000
_cell.angle_alpha   90.00
_cell.angle_beta   90.00
_cell.angle_gamma   90.00
#
_symmetry.space_group_name_H-M   'P 1'
#
loop_
_entity.id
_entity.type
_entity.pdbx_description
1 polymer ?
#
loop_
_entity_poly.entity_id
_entity_poly.type
_entity_poly.pdbx_seq_one_letter_code
_entity_poly.pdbx_strand_id
1 'polypeptide(L)'
;MKRIIYGVGLFLAVLFLCAGFLLSYQISSLKERMNQLEESSAQAMQQVSALSSPRDQEYIVEGYEDGQLLRNRYSVTAYSQDRVVLRQEESRQEQEEGEFLLKVENDYITVYTKKDSQVYEYTNIPLDVLPEEMKREVLLGKTLQGEDELYSFLENYSS
;
A
#
# COMPACT_ATOMS: atom_id res chain seq x y z
N MET A 1 9.24 -70.66 48.61
CA MET A 1 8.39 -69.52 48.18
C MET A 1 9.02 -68.15 48.43
N LYS A 2 9.67 -67.88 49.58
CA LYS A 2 10.23 -66.55 49.91
C LYS A 2 11.22 -65.99 48.87
N ARG A 3 12.10 -66.81 48.27
CA ARG A 3 13.07 -66.37 47.24
C ARG A 3 12.44 -65.86 45.94
N ILE A 4 11.25 -66.34 45.60
CA ILE A 4 10.52 -65.93 44.38
C ILE A 4 9.90 -64.55 44.58
N ILE A 5 9.44 -64.24 45.80
CA ILE A 5 8.85 -62.95 46.17
C ILE A 5 9.89 -61.82 46.06
N TYR A 6 11.13 -62.06 46.51
CA TYR A 6 12.21 -61.07 46.37
C TYR A 6 12.60 -60.83 44.90
N GLY A 7 12.55 -61.86 44.05
CA GLY A 7 12.82 -61.73 42.60
C GLY A 7 11.75 -60.90 41.88
N VAL A 8 10.47 -61.12 42.20
CA VAL A 8 9.37 -60.33 41.64
C VAL A 8 9.42 -58.88 42.11
N GLY A 9 9.75 -58.64 43.38
CA GLY A 9 9.92 -57.28 43.91
C GLY A 9 11.06 -56.50 43.25
N LEU A 10 12.22 -57.16 43.03
CA LEU A 10 13.35 -56.55 42.33
C LEU A 10 13.00 -56.19 40.89
N PHE A 11 12.29 -57.07 40.17
CA PHE A 11 11.85 -56.82 38.80
C PHE A 11 10.89 -55.63 38.72
N LEU A 12 9.94 -55.54 39.66
CA LEU A 12 8.97 -54.45 39.70
C LEU A 12 9.64 -53.09 39.99
N ALA A 13 10.67 -53.08 40.85
CA ALA A 13 11.47 -51.88 41.10
C ALA A 13 12.26 -51.41 39.87
N VAL A 14 12.87 -52.34 39.13
CA VAL A 14 13.58 -52.03 37.87
C VAL A 14 12.61 -51.51 36.81
N LEU A 15 11.41 -52.09 36.72
CA LEU A 15 10.38 -51.65 35.77
C LEU A 15 9.94 -50.21 36.08
N PHE A 16 9.72 -49.86 37.35
CA PHE A 16 9.42 -48.49 37.75
C PHE A 16 10.55 -47.50 37.43
N LEU A 17 11.81 -47.89 37.63
CA LEU A 17 12.95 -47.04 37.27
C LEU A 17 13.03 -46.81 35.76
N CYS A 18 12.84 -47.86 34.94
CA CYS A 18 12.80 -47.73 33.48
C CYS A 18 11.62 -46.85 33.02
N ALA A 19 10.42 -47.04 33.58
CA ALA A 19 9.26 -46.22 33.25
C ALA A 19 9.46 -44.74 33.64
N GLY A 20 10.04 -44.48 34.83
CA GLY A 20 10.37 -43.13 35.27
C GLY A 20 11.39 -42.44 34.38
N PHE A 21 12.41 -43.18 33.91
CA PHE A 21 13.41 -42.65 32.99
C PHE A 21 12.81 -42.28 31.62
N LEU A 22 11.91 -43.12 31.09
CA LEU A 22 11.20 -42.84 29.83
C LEU A 22 10.30 -41.59 29.94
N LEU A 23 9.58 -41.43 31.05
CA LEU A 23 8.78 -40.23 31.31
C LEU A 23 9.66 -38.97 31.36
N SER A 24 10.79 -39.04 32.07
CA SER A 24 11.73 -37.92 32.19
C SER A 24 12.28 -37.47 30.83
N TYR A 25 12.61 -38.44 29.96
CA TYR A 25 13.07 -38.15 28.61
C TYR A 25 12.01 -37.41 27.77
N GLN A 26 10.75 -37.85 27.84
CA GLN A 26 9.66 -37.15 27.13
C GLN A 26 9.45 -35.73 27.64
N ILE A 27 9.47 -35.53 28.96
CA ILE A 27 9.31 -34.21 29.59
C ILE A 27 10.45 -33.27 29.18
N SER A 28 11.69 -33.77 29.13
CA SER A 28 12.84 -32.97 28.69
C SER A 28 12.67 -32.50 27.24
N SER A 29 12.22 -33.38 26.34
CA SER A 29 12.01 -33.03 24.94
C SER A 29 10.87 -32.01 24.74
N LEU A 30 9.83 -32.07 25.58
CA LEU A 30 8.76 -31.08 25.57
C LEU A 30 9.25 -29.72 26.07
N LYS A 31 10.08 -29.71 27.12
CA LYS A 31 10.63 -28.47 27.68
C LYS A 31 11.54 -27.76 26.68
N GLU A 32 12.36 -28.52 25.96
CA GLU A 32 13.19 -28.00 24.88
C GLU A 32 12.34 -27.34 23.79
N ARG A 33 11.29 -28.03 23.34
CA ARG A 33 10.35 -27.48 22.35
C ARG A 33 9.63 -26.24 22.85
N MET A 34 9.20 -26.22 24.11
CA MET A 34 8.50 -25.08 24.69
C MET A 34 9.39 -23.84 24.72
N ASN A 35 10.66 -23.99 25.14
CA ASN A 35 11.63 -22.89 25.12
C ASN A 35 11.90 -22.39 23.70
N GLN A 36 12.05 -23.30 22.73
CA GLN A 36 12.21 -22.93 21.32
C GLN A 36 10.98 -22.22 20.76
N LEU A 37 9.77 -22.66 21.12
CA LEU A 37 8.53 -21.99 20.74
C LEU A 37 8.45 -20.60 21.37
N GLU A 38 8.77 -20.47 22.67
CA GLU A 38 8.77 -19.19 23.38
C GLU A 38 9.75 -18.21 22.74
N GLU A 39 10.97 -18.65 22.43
CA GLU A 39 11.97 -17.84 21.75
C GLU A 39 11.53 -17.44 20.33
N SER A 40 10.99 -18.38 19.54
CA SER A 40 10.46 -18.09 18.20
C SER A 40 9.27 -17.12 18.25
N SER A 41 8.41 -17.24 19.27
CA SER A 41 7.26 -16.37 19.46
C SER A 41 7.69 -14.96 19.91
N ALA A 42 8.70 -14.87 20.77
CA ALA A 42 9.29 -13.60 21.20
C ALA A 42 9.96 -12.89 20.01
N GLN A 43 10.70 -13.64 19.18
CA GLN A 43 11.29 -13.13 17.94
C GLN A 43 10.21 -12.67 16.95
N ALA A 44 9.13 -13.44 16.76
CA ALA A 44 8.02 -13.06 15.90
C ALA A 44 7.30 -11.80 16.42
N MET A 45 7.04 -11.70 17.73
CA MET A 45 6.47 -10.50 18.36
C MET A 45 7.37 -9.27 18.18
N GLN A 46 8.69 -9.45 18.29
CA GLN A 46 9.65 -8.37 18.10
C GLN A 46 9.71 -7.93 16.63
N GLN A 47 9.61 -8.85 15.66
CA GLN A 47 9.49 -8.52 14.24
C GLN A 47 8.19 -7.77 13.92
N VAL A 48 7.05 -8.20 14.47
CA VAL A 48 5.76 -7.50 14.30
C VAL A 48 5.79 -6.12 14.94
N SER A 49 6.49 -5.95 16.06
CA SER A 49 6.67 -4.64 16.71
C SER A 49 7.64 -3.73 15.96
N ALA A 50 8.56 -4.31 15.18
CA ALA A 50 9.50 -3.59 14.33
C ALA A 50 8.94 -3.25 12.94
N LEU A 51 7.82 -3.86 12.52
CA LEU A 51 7.03 -3.32 11.43
C LEU A 51 6.57 -1.93 11.84
N SER A 52 6.98 -0.92 11.07
CA SER A 52 6.51 0.45 11.20
C SER A 52 4.99 0.45 11.37
N SER A 53 4.51 1.22 12.35
CA SER A 53 3.09 1.36 12.66
C SER A 53 2.28 1.44 11.36
N PRO A 54 1.24 0.62 11.16
CA PRO A 54 0.48 0.61 9.91
C PRO A 54 -0.16 1.96 9.59
N ARG A 55 -0.20 2.90 10.54
CA ARG A 55 -0.60 4.30 10.32
C ARG A 55 0.23 5.03 9.27
N ASP A 56 1.50 4.67 9.09
CA ASP A 56 2.38 5.34 8.11
C ASP A 56 2.51 4.54 6.80
N GLN A 57 1.75 3.45 6.65
CA GLN A 57 1.70 2.68 5.41
C GLN A 57 0.60 3.22 4.50
N GLU A 58 1.04 3.73 3.36
CA GLU A 58 0.18 4.16 2.28
C GLU A 58 -0.08 2.98 1.34
N TYR A 59 -1.36 2.67 1.13
CA TYR A 59 -1.80 1.59 0.26
C TYR A 59 -2.31 2.19 -1.06
N ILE A 60 -1.67 1.81 -2.16
CA ILE A 60 -2.08 2.21 -3.50
C ILE A 60 -2.89 1.06 -4.10
N VAL A 61 -4.16 1.32 -4.38
CA VAL A 61 -5.06 0.36 -5.02
C VAL A 61 -5.31 0.85 -6.44
N GLU A 62 -4.92 0.02 -7.40
CA GLU A 62 -5.13 0.26 -8.83
C GLU A 62 -6.33 -0.59 -9.29
N GLY A 63 -7.38 0.08 -9.73
CA GLY A 63 -8.58 -0.53 -10.30
C GLY A 63 -8.82 -0.06 -11.72
N TYR A 64 -9.59 -0.83 -12.48
CA TYR A 64 -10.10 -0.39 -13.78
C TYR A 64 -11.61 -0.19 -13.65
N GLU A 65 -12.08 1.04 -13.82
CA GLU A 65 -13.51 1.36 -13.83
C GLU A 65 -13.81 2.13 -15.11
N ASP A 66 -14.80 1.66 -15.88
CA ASP A 66 -15.17 2.22 -17.19
C ASP A 66 -14.00 2.40 -18.18
N GLY A 67 -13.01 1.50 -18.12
CA GLY A 67 -11.83 1.53 -18.99
C GLY A 67 -10.75 2.55 -18.60
N GLN A 68 -10.96 3.32 -17.53
CA GLN A 68 -9.97 4.24 -16.96
C GLN A 68 -9.26 3.58 -15.77
N LEU A 69 -7.94 3.76 -15.68
CA LEU A 69 -7.14 3.30 -14.54
C LEU A 69 -7.39 4.24 -13.36
N LEU A 70 -8.06 3.74 -12.32
CA LEU A 70 -8.26 4.46 -11.06
C LEU A 70 -7.17 4.07 -10.07
N ARG A 71 -6.29 5.03 -9.76
CA ARG A 71 -5.26 4.90 -8.72
C ARG A 71 -5.75 5.59 -7.45
N ASN A 72 -6.23 4.80 -6.49
CA ASN A 72 -6.73 5.30 -5.21
C ASN A 72 -5.71 5.04 -4.10
N ARG A 73 -5.45 6.08 -3.30
CA ARG A 73 -4.49 6.07 -2.21
C ARG A 73 -5.25 5.97 -0.89
N TYR A 74 -4.85 5.04 -0.04
CA TYR A 74 -5.50 4.79 1.26
C TYR A 74 -4.49 4.85 2.39
N SER A 75 -4.85 5.53 3.48
CA SER A 75 -4.09 5.54 4.73
C SER A 75 -4.84 4.78 5.83
N VAL A 76 -4.13 3.96 6.62
CA VAL A 76 -4.75 3.18 7.70
C VAL A 76 -4.98 4.09 8.90
N THR A 77 -6.25 4.38 9.20
CA THR A 77 -6.59 5.21 10.37
C THR A 77 -6.62 4.38 11.66
N ALA A 78 -7.12 3.14 11.58
CA ALA A 78 -7.20 2.21 12.71
C ALA A 78 -7.16 0.75 12.25
N TYR A 79 -6.64 -0.14 13.10
CA TYR A 79 -6.60 -1.57 12.85
C TYR A 79 -6.84 -2.37 14.15
N SER A 80 -7.35 -3.58 14.01
CA SER A 80 -7.51 -4.60 15.06
C SER A 80 -7.43 -5.99 14.45
N GLN A 81 -7.54 -7.06 15.24
CA GLN A 81 -7.43 -8.44 14.73
C GLN A 81 -8.48 -8.78 13.65
N ASP A 82 -9.67 -8.16 13.69
CA ASP A 82 -10.79 -8.52 12.81
C ASP A 82 -11.23 -7.40 11.86
N ARG A 83 -10.63 -6.20 11.94
CA ARG A 83 -11.01 -5.06 11.08
C ARG A 83 -9.88 -4.08 10.87
N VAL A 84 -9.85 -3.51 9.67
CA VAL A 84 -8.98 -2.40 9.28
C VAL A 84 -9.87 -1.26 8.77
N VAL A 85 -9.63 -0.05 9.27
CA VAL A 85 -10.33 1.17 8.84
C VAL A 85 -9.37 1.98 7.98
N LEU A 86 -9.69 2.07 6.71
CA LEU A 86 -8.95 2.84 5.71
C LEU A 86 -9.64 4.18 5.50
N ARG A 87 -8.86 5.24 5.43
CA ARG A 87 -9.29 6.52 4.89
C ARG A 87 -8.80 6.58 3.46
N GLN A 88 -9.73 6.77 2.53
CA GLN A 88 -9.34 7.15 1.17
C GLN A 88 -8.82 8.57 1.24
N GLU A 89 -7.57 8.74 0.83
CA GLU A 89 -7.08 10.06 0.49
C GLU A 89 -7.56 10.32 -0.93
N GLU A 90 -8.24 11.44 -1.15
CA GLU A 90 -8.56 11.87 -2.51
C GLU A 90 -7.22 12.01 -3.23
N SER A 91 -6.89 10.99 -4.03
CA SER A 91 -5.92 11.18 -5.09
C SER A 91 -6.51 12.27 -5.95
N ARG A 92 -5.96 13.49 -5.81
CA ARG A 92 -5.93 14.44 -6.92
C ARG A 92 -5.53 13.58 -8.10
N GLN A 93 -6.48 13.36 -9.01
CA GLN A 93 -6.30 12.45 -10.12
C GLN A 93 -4.92 12.79 -10.66
N GLU A 94 -3.97 11.87 -10.54
CA GLU A 94 -2.72 11.96 -11.28
C GLU A 94 -3.16 11.67 -12.72
N GLN A 95 -3.93 12.61 -13.29
CA GLN A 95 -4.28 12.64 -14.68
C GLN A 95 -2.93 12.63 -15.36
N GLU A 96 -2.75 11.62 -16.20
CA GLU A 96 -1.51 11.26 -16.87
C GLU A 96 -0.70 12.53 -17.18
N GLU A 97 0.61 12.53 -16.86
CA GLU A 97 1.57 13.57 -17.28
C GLU A 97 1.50 13.71 -18.80
N GLY A 98 0.51 14.46 -19.25
CA GLY A 98 0.09 14.59 -20.62
C GLY A 98 0.63 15.91 -21.10
N GLU A 99 1.23 15.90 -22.28
CA GLU A 99 1.45 17.16 -22.98
C GLU A 99 0.09 17.67 -23.46
N PHE A 100 -0.23 18.92 -23.11
CA PHE A 100 -1.44 19.61 -23.56
C PHE A 100 -1.08 20.58 -24.69
N LEU A 101 -1.99 20.78 -25.64
CA LEU A 101 -1.84 21.68 -26.77
C LEU A 101 -2.91 22.75 -26.72
N LEU A 102 -2.50 24.01 -26.76
CA LEU A 102 -3.42 25.15 -26.78
C LEU A 102 -3.74 25.51 -28.23
N LYS A 103 -5.03 25.60 -28.57
CA LYS A 103 -5.50 26.09 -29.87
C LYS A 103 -6.56 27.16 -29.67
N VAL A 104 -6.67 28.06 -30.64
CA VAL A 104 -7.72 29.09 -30.66
C VAL A 104 -8.87 28.59 -31.51
N GLU A 105 -10.05 28.57 -30.94
CA GLU A 105 -11.30 28.23 -31.63
C GLU A 105 -12.37 29.26 -31.24
N ASN A 106 -12.97 29.91 -32.25
CA ASN A 106 -13.98 30.97 -32.05
C ASN A 106 -13.52 32.12 -31.13
N ASP A 107 -12.26 32.57 -31.26
CA ASP A 107 -11.62 33.60 -30.42
C ASP A 107 -11.37 33.22 -28.95
N TYR A 108 -11.68 31.98 -28.56
CA TYR A 108 -11.42 31.41 -27.23
C TYR A 108 -10.35 30.33 -27.29
N ILE A 109 -9.68 30.13 -26.16
CA ILE A 109 -8.65 29.09 -26.04
C ILE A 109 -9.33 27.75 -25.75
N THR A 110 -8.95 26.72 -26.50
CA THR A 110 -9.38 25.34 -26.27
C THR A 110 -8.15 24.47 -26.00
N VAL A 111 -8.23 23.66 -24.96
CA VAL A 111 -7.14 22.78 -24.52
C VAL A 111 -7.36 21.40 -25.14
N TYR A 112 -6.33 20.90 -25.82
CA TYR A 112 -6.32 19.58 -26.45
C TYR A 112 -5.29 18.67 -25.78
N THR A 113 -5.57 17.38 -25.66
CA THR A 113 -4.56 16.40 -25.23
C THR A 113 -3.65 16.05 -26.41
N LYS A 114 -2.32 16.17 -26.30
CA LYS A 114 -1.40 15.88 -27.42
C LYS A 114 -1.42 14.41 -27.84
N LYS A 115 -1.70 13.49 -26.91
CA LYS A 115 -1.73 12.03 -27.11
C LYS A 115 -2.70 11.62 -28.24
N ASP A 116 -3.93 12.11 -28.18
CA ASP A 116 -5.01 11.72 -29.11
C ASP A 116 -5.63 12.92 -29.85
N SER A 117 -5.11 14.14 -29.63
CA SER A 117 -5.65 15.39 -30.16
C SER A 117 -7.15 15.59 -29.89
N GLN A 118 -7.67 14.97 -28.83
CA GLN A 118 -9.03 15.17 -28.36
C GLN A 118 -9.12 16.45 -27.53
N VAL A 119 -10.29 17.08 -27.54
CA VAL A 119 -10.56 18.23 -26.68
C VAL A 119 -10.55 17.75 -25.24
N TYR A 120 -9.63 18.31 -24.45
CA TYR A 120 -9.58 18.11 -23.01
C TYR A 120 -10.59 19.03 -22.33
N GLU A 121 -10.53 20.32 -22.63
CA GLU A 121 -11.43 21.31 -22.03
C GLU A 121 -11.65 22.54 -22.94
N TYR A 122 -12.90 23.02 -22.95
CA TYR A 122 -13.24 24.31 -23.56
C TYR A 122 -13.10 25.40 -22.50
N THR A 123 -12.20 26.35 -22.72
CA THR A 123 -11.99 27.46 -21.79
C THR A 123 -12.75 28.69 -22.27
N ASN A 124 -13.21 29.51 -21.33
CA ASN A 124 -13.82 30.81 -21.64
C ASN A 124 -12.79 31.94 -21.71
N ILE A 125 -11.50 31.62 -21.90
CA ILE A 125 -10.41 32.59 -21.93
C ILE A 125 -10.32 33.18 -23.35
N PRO A 126 -10.59 34.49 -23.54
CA PRO A 126 -10.46 35.12 -24.84
C PRO A 126 -8.98 35.28 -25.21
N LEU A 127 -8.64 35.11 -26.49
CA LEU A 127 -7.27 35.31 -26.98
C LEU A 127 -6.73 36.70 -26.63
N ASP A 128 -7.59 37.71 -26.59
CA ASP A 128 -7.22 39.12 -26.34
C ASP A 128 -6.69 39.40 -24.93
N VAL A 129 -7.04 38.54 -23.96
CA VAL A 129 -6.61 38.68 -22.56
C VAL A 129 -5.15 38.22 -22.37
N LEU A 130 -4.63 37.40 -23.28
CA LEU A 130 -3.25 36.94 -23.21
C LEU A 130 -2.25 38.05 -23.56
N PRO A 131 -1.04 38.04 -22.98
CA PRO A 131 0.06 38.90 -23.44
C PRO A 131 0.41 38.63 -24.91
N GLU A 132 0.84 39.66 -25.65
CA GLU A 132 1.22 39.55 -27.08
C GLU A 132 2.28 38.46 -27.37
N GLU A 133 3.18 38.20 -26.43
CA GLU A 133 4.14 37.11 -26.52
C GLU A 133 3.44 35.74 -26.46
N MET A 134 2.55 35.57 -25.50
CA MET A 134 1.81 34.33 -25.29
C MET A 134 0.78 34.07 -26.39
N LYS A 135 0.11 35.12 -26.92
CA LYS A 135 -0.76 35.00 -28.11
C LYS A 135 -0.01 34.37 -29.28
N ARG A 136 1.21 34.86 -29.56
CA ARG A 136 2.03 34.32 -30.65
C ARG A 136 2.42 32.87 -30.41
N GLU A 137 2.79 32.52 -29.18
CA GLU A 137 3.12 31.14 -28.84
C GLU A 137 1.92 30.20 -29.01
N VAL A 138 0.74 30.59 -28.54
CA VAL A 138 -0.49 29.80 -28.70
C VAL A 138 -0.84 29.65 -30.18
N LEU A 139 -0.71 30.70 -30.98
CA LEU A 139 -0.91 30.64 -32.44
C LEU A 139 0.11 29.74 -33.16
N LEU A 140 1.32 29.60 -32.61
CA LEU A 140 2.37 28.69 -33.09
C LEU A 140 2.15 27.25 -32.62
N GLY A 141 1.13 26.97 -31.79
CA GLY A 141 0.83 25.65 -31.26
C GLY A 141 1.61 25.33 -29.98
N LYS A 142 1.61 26.27 -29.02
CA LYS A 142 2.22 26.08 -27.70
C LYS A 142 1.72 24.79 -27.05
N THR A 143 2.66 23.99 -26.58
CA THR A 143 2.39 22.83 -25.73
C THR A 143 2.75 23.14 -24.28
N LEU A 144 1.98 22.60 -23.35
CA LEU A 144 2.22 22.66 -21.91
C LEU A 144 2.57 21.26 -21.42
N GLN A 145 3.54 21.17 -20.51
CA GLN A 145 3.98 19.89 -19.97
C GLN A 145 3.29 19.64 -18.62
N GLY A 146 2.40 18.64 -18.60
CA GLY A 146 1.68 18.25 -17.40
C GLY A 146 0.60 19.24 -17.00
N GLU A 147 -0.16 18.85 -15.98
CA GLU A 147 -1.34 19.59 -15.55
C GLU A 147 -1.01 20.81 -14.70
N ASP A 148 0.09 20.82 -13.97
CA ASP A 148 0.46 21.97 -13.13
C ASP A 148 0.67 23.24 -13.96
N GLU A 149 1.34 23.13 -15.11
CA GLU A 149 1.50 24.25 -16.04
C GLU A 149 0.17 24.66 -16.68
N LEU A 150 -0.69 23.68 -16.99
CA LEU A 150 -2.02 23.93 -17.54
C LEU A 150 -2.90 24.67 -16.54
N TYR A 151 -3.05 24.16 -15.32
CA TYR A 151 -3.87 24.81 -14.29
C TYR A 151 -3.31 26.17 -13.89
N SER A 152 -1.99 26.31 -13.78
CA SER A 152 -1.37 27.63 -13.53
C SER A 152 -1.69 28.61 -14.67
N PHE A 153 -1.65 28.17 -15.92
CA PHE A 153 -2.06 28.99 -17.06
C PHE A 153 -3.55 29.35 -16.98
N LEU A 154 -4.44 28.38 -16.74
CA LEU A 154 -5.87 28.62 -16.65
C LEU A 154 -6.21 29.56 -15.50
N GLU A 155 -5.64 29.38 -14.30
CA GLU A 155 -5.89 30.23 -13.14
C GLU A 155 -5.48 31.70 -13.38
N ASN A 156 -4.35 31.91 -14.07
CA ASN A 156 -3.86 33.25 -14.37
C ASN A 156 -4.78 34.04 -15.33
N TYR A 157 -5.59 33.35 -16.15
CA TYR A 157 -6.38 33.98 -17.22
C TYR A 157 -7.89 33.68 -17.16
N SER A 158 -8.35 32.82 -16.24
CA SER A 158 -9.76 32.45 -16.03
C SER A 158 -10.55 33.47 -15.19
N SER A 159 -10.20 34.76 -15.26
CA SER A 159 -10.80 35.81 -14.42
C SER A 159 -12.14 36.33 -14.93
#